data_AF-A0A814HFU4-F1
#
_entry.id   AF-A0A814HFU4-F1
#
_cell.length_a   1.000
_cell.length_b   1.000
_cell.length_c   1.000
_cell.angle_alpha   90.00
_cell.angle_beta   90.00
_cell.angle_gamma   90.00
#
_symmetry.space_group_name_H-M   'P 1'
#
loop_
_entity.id
_entity.type
_entity.pdbx_description
1 polymer ?
#
loop_
_entity_poly.entity_id
_entity_poly.type
_entity_poly.pdbx_seq_one_letter_code
_entity_poly.pdbx_strand_id
1 'polypeptide(L)'
;MENENEEKKIFNKLVDLGLIFAVQKCTKENCRKKAQNMNLTTRKRSKDSKNCLLTWRCNSCSSYKTIYEDSFFSLFRKPLKIVLAIIKCWAAQITIAKTVDQIKLHFEHEVHRNTVALLFFRLRQLCTVDIDKRNLKLGGKSKIVEIDDA
;
A
#
# COMPACT_ATOMS: atom_id res chain seq x y z
N MET A 1 -21.78 -3.12 9.61
CA MET A 1 -22.13 -3.48 8.21
C MET A 1 -21.57 -2.47 7.20
N GLU A 2 -21.45 -1.18 7.53
CA GLU A 2 -20.90 -0.16 6.62
C GLU A 2 -19.39 -0.32 6.30
N ASN A 3 -18.57 -0.66 7.29
CA ASN A 3 -17.11 -0.79 7.10
C ASN A 3 -16.67 -1.88 6.10
N GLU A 4 -17.40 -2.99 6.01
CA GLU A 4 -17.07 -4.06 5.03
C GLU A 4 -17.28 -3.59 3.59
N ASN A 5 -18.25 -2.69 3.36
CA ASN A 5 -18.52 -2.15 2.03
C ASN A 5 -17.43 -1.16 1.60
N GLU A 6 -16.91 -0.34 2.52
CA GLU A 6 -15.81 0.59 2.21
C GLU A 6 -14.49 -0.12 1.88
N GLU A 7 -14.06 -1.09 2.69
CA GLU A 7 -12.81 -1.81 2.42
C GLU A 7 -12.86 -2.53 1.07
N LYS A 8 -14.01 -3.15 0.73
CA LYS A 8 -14.19 -3.82 -0.56
C LYS A 8 -14.19 -2.83 -1.73
N LYS A 9 -14.77 -1.63 -1.57
CA LYS A 9 -14.69 -0.55 -2.57
C LYS A 9 -13.25 -0.10 -2.79
N ILE A 10 -12.47 0.08 -1.72
CA ILE A 10 -11.06 0.45 -1.82
C ILE A 10 -10.26 -0.67 -2.50
N PHE A 11 -10.48 -1.93 -2.12
CA PHE A 11 -9.86 -3.08 -2.76
C PHE A 11 -10.11 -3.09 -4.28
N ASN A 12 -11.37 -2.97 -4.71
CA ASN A 12 -11.70 -2.96 -6.14
C ASN A 12 -10.99 -1.82 -6.87
N LYS A 13 -10.99 -0.59 -6.32
CA LYS A 13 -10.27 0.53 -6.91
C LYS A 13 -8.76 0.26 -7.05
N LEU A 14 -8.14 -0.35 -6.05
CA LEU A 14 -6.72 -0.70 -6.12
C LEU A 14 -6.43 -1.80 -7.16
N VAL A 15 -7.35 -2.76 -7.32
CA VAL A 15 -7.27 -3.77 -8.37
C VAL A 15 -7.39 -3.13 -9.75
N ASP A 16 -8.36 -2.24 -9.94
CA ASP A 16 -8.60 -1.55 -11.22
C ASP A 16 -7.40 -0.69 -11.63
N LEU A 17 -6.71 -0.10 -10.65
CA LEU A 17 -5.47 0.65 -10.86
C LEU A 17 -4.23 -0.25 -11.05
N GLY A 18 -4.38 -1.58 -10.95
CA GLY A 18 -3.27 -2.53 -11.07
C GLY A 18 -2.28 -2.50 -9.90
N LEU A 19 -2.66 -1.92 -8.76
CA LEU A 19 -1.77 -1.74 -7.61
C LEU A 19 -1.74 -2.97 -6.68
N ILE A 20 -2.76 -3.83 -6.75
CA ILE A 20 -2.83 -5.11 -6.04
C ILE A 20 -3.43 -6.19 -6.94
N PHE A 21 -3.18 -7.45 -6.60
CA PHE A 21 -3.68 -8.57 -7.39
C PHE A 21 -5.18 -8.82 -7.17
N ALA A 22 -5.92 -8.99 -8.27
CA ALA A 22 -7.34 -9.35 -8.27
C ALA A 22 -7.60 -10.77 -7.74
N VAL A 23 -6.59 -11.64 -7.82
CA VAL A 23 -6.67 -13.06 -7.46
C VAL A 23 -5.39 -13.45 -6.75
N GLN A 24 -5.51 -14.27 -5.69
CA GLN A 24 -4.37 -14.86 -5.00
C GLN A 24 -4.46 -16.38 -5.01
N LYS A 25 -3.29 -17.04 -5.00
CA LYS A 25 -3.16 -18.49 -5.04
C LYS A 25 -2.63 -19.04 -3.72
N CYS A 26 -3.09 -20.23 -3.34
CA CYS A 26 -2.57 -20.89 -2.14
C CYS A 26 -1.13 -21.38 -2.35
N THR A 27 -0.22 -21.00 -1.44
CA THR A 27 1.20 -21.35 -1.50
C THR A 27 1.61 -22.44 -0.50
N LYS A 28 0.71 -22.87 0.39
CA LYS A 28 1.01 -23.86 1.43
C LYS A 28 1.32 -25.22 0.79
N GLU A 29 2.50 -25.77 1.09
CA GLU A 29 3.00 -26.99 0.45
C GLU A 29 2.08 -28.19 0.64
N ASN A 30 1.62 -28.41 1.87
CA ASN A 30 0.78 -29.55 2.23
C ASN A 30 -0.72 -29.32 1.93
N CYS A 31 -1.06 -28.41 1.01
CA CYS A 31 -2.45 -28.13 0.66
C CYS A 31 -2.89 -28.94 -0.57
N ARG A 32 -4.01 -29.68 -0.44
CA ARG A 32 -4.63 -30.41 -1.57
C ARG A 32 -5.03 -29.51 -2.75
N LYS A 33 -5.25 -28.21 -2.50
CA LYS A 33 -5.58 -27.19 -3.50
C LYS A 33 -4.46 -26.14 -3.64
N LYS A 34 -3.20 -26.54 -3.51
CA LYS A 34 -2.04 -25.67 -3.79
C LYS A 34 -2.15 -25.07 -5.20
N ALA A 35 -1.71 -23.83 -5.36
CA ALA A 35 -1.79 -23.04 -6.59
C ALA A 35 -3.21 -22.73 -7.13
N GLN A 36 -4.27 -23.20 -6.47
CA GLN A 36 -5.64 -22.79 -6.81
C GLN A 36 -5.98 -21.44 -6.19
N ASN A 37 -6.95 -20.76 -6.82
CA ASN A 37 -7.44 -19.47 -6.39
C ASN A 37 -8.04 -19.55 -4.98
N MET A 38 -7.66 -18.60 -4.15
CA MET A 38 -8.21 -18.38 -2.82
C MET A 38 -9.49 -17.55 -2.92
N ASN A 39 -10.36 -17.71 -1.93
CA ASN A 39 -11.60 -16.94 -1.84
C ASN A 39 -11.36 -15.67 -1.02
N LEU A 40 -11.90 -14.55 -1.48
CA LEU A 40 -11.93 -13.32 -0.71
C LEU A 40 -12.96 -13.46 0.42
N THR A 41 -12.56 -13.23 1.67
CA THR A 41 -13.41 -13.36 2.85
C THR A 41 -13.09 -12.29 3.87
N THR A 42 -14.04 -12.01 4.77
CA THR A 42 -13.83 -11.13 5.91
C THR A 42 -13.60 -11.96 7.17
N ARG A 43 -12.64 -11.55 8.00
CA ARG A 43 -12.35 -12.19 9.29
C ARG A 43 -12.13 -11.17 10.39
N LYS A 44 -12.56 -11.50 11.60
CA LYS A 44 -12.16 -10.75 12.80
C LYS A 44 -10.80 -11.23 13.29
N ARG A 45 -10.00 -10.34 13.92
CA ARG A 45 -8.73 -10.75 14.57
C ARG A 45 -8.95 -11.52 15.87
N SER A 46 -10.01 -11.17 16.60
CA SER A 46 -10.46 -11.82 17.83
C SER A 46 -11.98 -11.83 17.87
N LYS A 47 -12.60 -12.64 18.74
CA LYS A 47 -14.06 -12.67 18.92
C LYS A 47 -14.63 -11.27 19.21
N ASP A 48 -13.90 -10.49 20.00
CA ASP A 48 -14.31 -9.16 20.47
C ASP A 48 -13.89 -8.01 19.55
N SER A 49 -13.21 -8.32 18.43
CA SER A 49 -12.78 -7.27 17.51
C SER A 49 -13.98 -6.65 16.79
N LYS A 50 -14.13 -5.33 16.93
CA LYS A 50 -15.14 -4.55 16.22
C LYS A 50 -14.89 -4.49 14.71
N ASN A 51 -13.63 -4.68 14.28
CA ASN A 51 -13.23 -4.54 12.89
C ASN A 51 -13.07 -5.91 12.21
N CYS A 52 -13.73 -6.06 11.06
CA CYS A 52 -13.48 -7.13 10.12
C CYS A 52 -12.30 -6.76 9.21
N LEU A 53 -11.54 -7.76 8.78
CA LEU A 53 -10.44 -7.62 7.83
C LEU A 53 -10.75 -8.40 6.57
N LEU A 54 -10.66 -7.74 5.42
CA LEU A 54 -10.68 -8.42 4.13
C LEU A 54 -9.37 -9.21 3.93
N THR A 55 -9.48 -10.49 3.61
CA THR A 55 -8.35 -11.42 3.46
C THR A 55 -8.63 -12.48 2.39
N TRP A 56 -7.59 -13.08 1.84
CA TRP A 56 -7.70 -14.28 1.01
C TRP A 56 -7.68 -15.52 1.90
N ARG A 57 -8.61 -16.45 1.70
CA ARG A 57 -8.68 -17.73 2.42
C ARG A 57 -8.70 -18.92 1.46
N CYS A 58 -7.86 -19.91 1.74
CA CYS A 58 -7.89 -21.18 1.00
C CYS A 58 -9.02 -22.07 1.54
N ASN A 59 -9.89 -22.57 0.66
CA ASN A 59 -11.00 -23.45 1.05
C ASN A 59 -10.56 -24.86 1.50
N SER A 60 -9.34 -25.29 1.15
CA SER A 60 -8.85 -26.63 1.51
C SER A 60 -8.06 -26.63 2.82
N CYS A 61 -7.09 -25.73 2.99
CA CYS A 61 -6.22 -25.74 4.17
C CYS A 61 -6.50 -24.61 5.17
N SER A 62 -7.50 -23.76 4.90
CA SER A 62 -7.85 -22.58 5.70
C SER A 62 -6.70 -21.60 5.97
N SER A 63 -5.63 -21.65 5.18
CA SER A 63 -4.58 -20.63 5.23
C SER A 63 -5.12 -19.29 4.78
N TYR A 64 -4.56 -18.22 5.34
CA TYR A 64 -4.92 -16.85 5.01
C TYR A 64 -3.74 -16.13 4.38
N LYS A 65 -4.04 -15.23 3.45
CA LYS A 65 -3.11 -14.20 2.96
C LYS A 65 -3.76 -12.83 3.09
N THR A 66 -2.94 -11.80 3.20
CA THR A 66 -3.43 -10.41 3.18
C THR A 66 -3.89 -10.05 1.76
N ILE A 67 -4.83 -9.12 1.60
CA ILE A 67 -5.21 -8.64 0.26
C ILE A 67 -4.10 -7.86 -0.45
N TYR A 68 -3.06 -7.47 0.30
CA TYR A 68 -1.90 -6.74 -0.18
C TYR A 68 -0.73 -7.66 -0.50
N GLU A 69 -0.86 -8.98 -0.33
CA GLU A 69 0.22 -9.94 -0.56
C GLU A 69 0.86 -9.74 -1.93
N ASP A 70 2.20 -9.79 -1.98
CA ASP A 70 3.01 -9.60 -3.18
C ASP A 70 2.88 -8.21 -3.86
N SER A 71 2.23 -7.24 -3.21
CA SER A 71 2.13 -5.85 -3.69
C SER A 71 3.04 -4.89 -2.92
N PHE A 72 3.23 -3.67 -3.44
CA PHE A 72 3.88 -2.57 -2.71
C PHE A 72 3.28 -2.35 -1.31
N PHE A 73 1.97 -2.54 -1.17
CA PHE A 73 1.29 -2.32 0.10
C PHE A 73 1.59 -3.39 1.17
N SER A 74 2.10 -4.56 0.79
CA SER A 74 2.53 -5.61 1.73
C SER A 74 3.66 -5.15 2.67
N LEU A 75 4.43 -4.15 2.25
CA LEU A 75 5.55 -3.60 3.00
C LEU A 75 5.10 -2.83 4.25
N PHE A 76 3.83 -2.44 4.34
CA PHE A 76 3.33 -1.61 5.43
C PHE A 76 2.52 -2.42 6.43
N ARG A 77 2.89 -2.32 7.70
CA ARG A 77 2.13 -2.91 8.82
C ARG A 77 0.96 -2.03 9.30
N LYS A 78 0.78 -0.87 8.69
CA LYS A 78 -0.22 0.15 9.06
C LYS A 78 -1.49 0.00 8.20
N PRO A 79 -2.66 0.43 8.70
CA PRO A 79 -3.88 0.43 7.89
C PRO A 79 -3.68 1.22 6.59
N LEU A 80 -4.24 0.71 5.49
CA LEU A 80 -4.05 1.31 4.17
C LEU A 80 -4.50 2.77 4.11
N LYS A 81 -5.60 3.14 4.78
CA LYS A 81 -6.07 4.54 4.86
C LYS A 81 -4.95 5.47 5.36
N ILE A 82 -4.16 5.02 6.34
CA ILE A 82 -3.01 5.75 6.87
C ILE A 82 -1.87 5.81 5.85
N VAL A 83 -1.54 4.68 5.22
CA VAL A 83 -0.48 4.61 4.18
C VAL A 83 -0.81 5.58 3.03
N LEU A 84 -2.04 5.57 2.53
CA LEU A 84 -2.50 6.48 1.48
C LEU A 84 -2.46 7.95 1.91
N ALA A 85 -2.81 8.24 3.17
CA ALA A 85 -2.71 9.60 3.70
C ALA A 85 -1.26 10.08 3.75
N ILE A 86 -0.31 9.23 4.16
CA ILE A 86 1.12 9.55 4.13
C ILE A 86 1.60 9.78 2.70
N ILE A 87 1.17 8.95 1.73
CA ILE A 87 1.50 9.14 0.30
C ILE A 87 0.96 10.49 -0.21
N LYS A 88 -0.27 10.88 0.18
CA LYS A 88 -0.83 12.20 -0.15
C LYS A 88 0.01 13.34 0.43
N CYS A 89 0.40 13.25 1.71
CA CYS A 89 1.26 14.25 2.34
C CYS A 89 2.62 14.35 1.63
N TRP A 90 3.21 13.22 1.22
CA TRP A 90 4.44 13.19 0.45
C TRP A 90 4.29 13.89 -0.90
N ALA A 91 3.23 13.58 -1.64
CA ALA A 91 2.94 14.19 -2.94
C ALA A 91 2.69 15.70 -2.83
N ALA A 92 2.11 16.15 -1.71
CA ALA A 92 1.92 17.57 -1.37
C ALA A 92 3.16 18.23 -0.74
N GLN A 93 4.31 17.55 -0.73
CA GLN A 93 5.59 18.04 -0.20
C GLN A 93 5.54 18.46 1.29
N ILE A 94 4.62 17.88 2.06
CA ILE A 94 4.51 18.14 3.49
C ILE A 94 5.69 17.49 4.23
N THR A 95 6.27 18.20 5.19
CA THR A 95 7.39 17.68 5.96
C THR A 95 7.00 16.44 6.79
N ILE A 96 7.98 15.61 7.13
CA ILE A 96 7.76 14.41 7.94
C ILE A 96 7.09 14.75 9.28
N ALA A 97 7.54 15.81 9.95
CA ALA A 97 6.97 16.24 11.23
C ALA A 97 5.49 16.60 11.09
N LYS A 98 5.16 17.50 10.15
CA LYS A 98 3.78 17.90 9.86
C LYS A 98 2.92 16.71 9.44
N THR A 99 3.48 15.75 8.71
CA THR A 99 2.75 14.53 8.30
C THR A 99 2.34 13.71 9.52
N VAL A 100 3.23 13.52 10.50
CA VAL A 100 2.89 12.81 11.75
C VAL A 100 1.73 13.51 12.47
N ASP A 101 1.79 14.84 12.59
CA ASP A 101 0.75 15.64 13.24
C ASP A 101 -0.59 15.54 12.50
N GLN A 102 -0.57 15.62 11.16
CA GLN A 102 -1.76 15.50 10.31
C GLN A 102 -2.43 14.13 10.45
N ILE A 103 -1.65 13.04 10.51
CA ILE A 103 -2.23 11.71 10.70
C ILE A 103 -2.86 11.57 12.09
N LYS A 104 -2.20 12.09 13.13
CA LYS A 104 -2.74 12.08 14.49
C LYS A 104 -4.05 12.86 14.57
N LEU A 105 -4.10 14.04 13.95
CA LEU A 105 -5.26 14.93 13.96
C LEU A 105 -6.46 14.37 13.19
N HIS A 106 -6.25 13.86 11.97
CA HIS A 106 -7.35 13.49 11.06
C HIS A 106 -7.80 12.03 11.17
N PHE A 107 -6.95 11.14 11.71
CA PHE A 107 -7.23 9.71 11.77
C PHE A 107 -7.15 9.13 13.18
N GLU A 108 -6.91 9.96 14.20
CA GLU A 108 -6.72 9.54 15.60
C GLU A 108 -5.71 8.39 15.72
N HIS A 109 -4.70 8.39 14.85
CA HIS A 109 -3.74 7.29 14.72
C HIS A 109 -2.31 7.78 14.93
N GLU A 110 -1.58 7.09 15.81
CA GLU A 110 -0.16 7.37 16.01
C GLU A 110 0.72 6.62 15.01
N VAL A 111 1.61 7.38 14.38
CA VAL A 111 2.63 6.86 13.45
C VAL A 111 3.99 7.39 13.88
N HIS A 112 4.95 6.47 13.96
CA HIS A 112 6.30 6.84 14.33
C HIS A 112 6.96 7.62 13.19
N ARG A 113 7.73 8.68 13.51
CA ARG A 113 8.44 9.52 12.55
C ARG A 113 9.28 8.70 11.56
N ASN A 114 9.97 7.68 12.05
CA ASN A 114 10.77 6.75 11.21
C ASN A 114 9.93 6.00 10.16
N THR A 115 8.66 5.69 10.46
CA THR A 115 7.77 5.03 9.48
C THR A 115 7.48 5.96 8.31
N VAL A 116 7.17 7.23 8.61
CA VAL A 116 6.92 8.27 7.60
C VAL A 116 8.19 8.55 6.80
N ALA A 117 9.33 8.71 7.47
CA ALA A 117 10.62 8.93 6.84
C ALA A 117 11.00 7.81 5.87
N LEU A 118 10.85 6.55 6.30
CA LEU A 118 11.11 5.38 5.46
C LEU A 118 10.18 5.36 4.25
N LEU A 119 8.90 5.66 4.42
CA LEU A 119 7.93 5.69 3.32
C LEU A 119 8.30 6.77 2.30
N PHE A 120 8.60 7.99 2.76
CA PHE A 120 9.06 9.08 1.91
C PHE A 120 10.32 8.72 1.12
N PHE A 121 11.28 8.08 1.80
CA PHE A 121 12.49 7.62 1.16
C PHE A 121 12.22 6.57 0.08
N ARG A 122 11.38 5.55 0.37
CA ARG A 122 11.01 4.53 -0.61
C ARG A 122 10.28 5.11 -1.82
N LEU A 123 9.38 6.07 -1.63
CA LEU A 123 8.72 6.77 -2.73
C LEU A 123 9.72 7.52 -3.62
N ARG A 124 10.71 8.21 -3.03
CA ARG A 124 11.79 8.84 -3.80
C ARG A 124 12.59 7.82 -4.61
N GLN A 125 13.01 6.72 -3.99
CA GLN A 125 13.75 5.67 -4.69
C GLN A 125 12.96 5.11 -5.89
N LEU A 126 11.65 4.90 -5.73
CA LEU A 126 10.79 4.46 -6.83
C LEU A 126 10.75 5.47 -7.98
N CYS A 127 10.62 6.76 -7.67
CA CYS A 127 10.66 7.81 -8.68
C CYS A 127 12.02 7.90 -9.38
N THR A 128 13.14 7.76 -8.65
CA THR A 128 14.48 7.73 -9.24
C THR A 128 14.63 6.60 -10.25
N VAL A 129 14.19 5.39 -9.90
CA VAL A 129 14.24 4.24 -10.81
C VAL A 129 13.38 4.47 -12.07
N ASP A 130 12.24 5.15 -11.96
CA ASP A 130 11.41 5.48 -13.13
C ASP A 130 12.05 6.58 -14.01
N ILE A 131 12.68 7.59 -13.40
CA ILE A 131 13.41 8.65 -14.10
C ILE A 131 14.54 8.04 -14.94
N ASP A 132 15.34 7.14 -14.36
CA ASP A 132 16.45 6.48 -15.05
C ASP A 132 15.98 5.69 -16.28
N LYS A 133 14.84 5.00 -16.16
CA LYS A 133 14.25 4.22 -17.27
C LYS A 133 13.82 5.08 -18.46
N ARG A 134 13.46 6.34 -18.23
CA ARG A 134 12.96 7.23 -19.28
C ARG A 134 14.06 7.78 -20.17
N ASN A 135 15.35 7.45 -19.93
CA ASN A 135 16.50 8.01 -20.65
C ASN A 135 16.32 9.52 -20.86
N LEU A 136 15.91 10.21 -19.79
CA LEU A 136 15.61 11.64 -19.82
C LEU A 136 16.86 12.38 -20.27
N LYS A 137 16.87 12.85 -21.53
CA LYS A 137 17.91 13.72 -22.04
C LYS A 137 17.70 15.11 -21.46
N LEU A 138 18.44 15.42 -20.39
CA LEU A 138 18.55 16.77 -19.87
C LEU A 138 19.44 17.57 -20.81
N GLY A 139 18.82 18.51 -21.54
CA GLY A 139 19.52 19.38 -22.48
C GLY A 139 19.78 18.76 -23.86
N GLY A 140 20.49 19.53 -24.68
CA GLY A 140 20.83 19.24 -26.07
C GLY A 140 21.71 20.36 -26.61
N LYS A 141 22.27 20.20 -27.81
CA LYS A 141 23.14 21.23 -28.41
C LYS A 141 22.39 22.57 -28.43
N SER A 142 22.93 23.59 -27.77
CA SER A 142 22.35 24.94 -27.61
C SER A 142 21.10 25.06 -26.73
N LYS A 143 20.79 24.08 -25.85
CA LYS A 143 19.76 24.25 -24.81
C LYS A 143 20.40 24.62 -23.48
N ILE A 144 19.97 25.75 -22.91
CA ILE A 144 20.29 26.14 -21.53
C ILE A 144 19.31 25.37 -20.63
N VAL A 145 19.85 24.58 -19.72
CA VAL A 145 19.08 23.89 -18.68
C VAL A 145 19.37 24.63 -17.38
N GLU A 146 18.32 25.16 -16.77
CA GLU A 146 18.40 25.78 -15.45
C GLU A 146 18.09 24.71 -14.40
N ILE A 147 19.05 24.50 -13.50
CA ILE A 147 18.89 23.60 -12.35
C ILE A 147 18.71 24.53 -11.16
N ASP A 148 17.51 24.48 -10.57
CA ASP A 148 17.18 25.24 -9.38
C ASP A 148 17.58 24.40 -8.16
N ASP A 149 18.59 24.87 -7.42
CA ASP A 149 19.02 24.26 -6.16
C ASP A 149 18.06 24.73 -5.04
N ALA A 150 17.13 23.87 -4.66
CA ALA A 150 16.22 24.08 -3.51
C ALA A 150 16.81 23.59 -2.19
#